data_AF-A0A2T5YPN6-F1
#
_entry.id   AF-A0A2T5YPN6-F1
#
_cell.length_a   1.000
_cell.length_b   1.000
_cell.length_c   1.000
_cell.angle_alpha   90.00
_cell.angle_beta   90.00
_cell.angle_gamma   90.00
#
_symmetry.space_group_name_H-M   'P 1'
#
loop_
_entity.id
_entity.type
_entity.pdbx_description
1 polymer ?
#
loop_
_entity_poly.entity_id
_entity_poly.type
_entity_poly.pdbx_seq_one_letter_code
_entity_poly.pdbx_strand_id
1 'polypeptide(L)'
;MKELERIESSLKKSNTLLYKQDDKGLACSFVNGGLVVDSFVIQDEVIAEALAKKGTNGVVEGSTFNMLRSNYDWFSLHVKSKKLYDTLKK
;
A
#
# COMPACT_ATOMS: atom_id res chain seq x y z
N MET A 1 -8.91 -0.06 7.58
CA MET A 1 -9.45 1.24 7.10
C MET A 1 -8.50 2.39 7.43
N LYS A 2 -8.11 2.59 8.70
CA LYS A 2 -7.06 3.57 9.08
C LYS A 2 -5.76 3.41 8.29
N GLU A 3 -5.34 2.18 8.00
CA GLU A 3 -4.17 1.92 7.16
C GLU A 3 -4.35 2.42 5.73
N LEU A 4 -5.55 2.27 5.12
CA LEU A 4 -5.83 2.80 3.79
C LEU A 4 -5.73 4.33 3.76
N GLU A 5 -6.24 5.02 4.79
CA GLU A 5 -6.14 6.48 4.89
C GLU A 5 -4.68 6.93 5.04
N ARG A 6 -3.89 6.20 5.85
CA ARG A 6 -2.47 6.50 6.05
C ARG A 6 -1.65 6.27 4.77
N ILE A 7 -1.91 5.19 4.05
CA ILE A 7 -1.28 4.92 2.74
C ILE A 7 -1.61 6.04 1.77
N GLU A 8 -2.87 6.46 1.67
CA GLU A 8 -3.28 7.55 0.77
C GLU A 8 -2.53 8.85 1.06
N SER A 9 -2.48 9.23 2.34
CA SER A 9 -1.76 10.42 2.82
C SER A 9 -0.26 10.34 2.50
N SER A 10 0.33 9.15 2.64
CA SER A 10 1.75 8.91 2.37
C SER A 10 2.07 8.95 0.87
N LEU A 11 1.22 8.36 0.03
CA LEU A 11 1.36 8.39 -1.43
C LEU A 11 1.31 9.82 -1.98
N LYS A 12 0.47 10.69 -1.40
CA LYS A 12 0.39 12.12 -1.80
C LYS A 12 1.70 12.89 -1.54
N LYS A 13 2.52 12.43 -0.61
CA LYS A 13 3.75 13.10 -0.16
C LYS A 13 5.04 12.45 -0.64
N SER A 14 4.95 11.33 -1.36
CA SER A 14 6.07 10.51 -1.82
C SER A 14 6.06 10.31 -3.33
N ASN A 15 7.15 9.79 -3.85
CA ASN A 15 7.29 9.37 -5.25
C ASN A 15 7.75 7.91 -5.42
N THR A 16 8.07 7.25 -4.31
CA THR A 16 8.56 5.88 -4.25
C THR A 16 7.99 5.21 -3.01
N LEU A 17 7.54 3.95 -3.13
CA LEU A 17 7.18 3.09 -2.01
C LEU A 17 8.15 1.90 -2.00
N LEU A 18 8.83 1.72 -0.88
CA LEU A 18 9.64 0.54 -0.57
C LEU A 18 8.86 -0.35 0.37
N TYR A 19 8.91 -1.66 0.15
CA TYR A 19 8.27 -2.62 1.03
C TYR A 19 9.09 -3.89 1.17
N LYS A 20 8.95 -4.53 2.33
CA LYS A 20 9.48 -5.86 2.59
C LYS A 20 8.51 -6.64 3.45
N GLN A 21 8.53 -7.97 3.31
CA GLN A 21 7.86 -8.85 4.25
C GLN A 21 8.48 -8.67 5.65
N ASP A 22 7.65 -8.59 6.66
CA ASP A 22 8.01 -8.52 8.07
C ASP A 22 7.17 -9.55 8.85
N ASP A 23 7.62 -9.95 10.04
CA ASP A 23 6.93 -10.98 10.85
C ASP A 23 5.49 -10.56 11.22
N LYS A 24 5.21 -9.26 11.17
CA LYS A 24 3.92 -8.64 11.54
C LYS A 24 3.10 -8.17 10.35
N GLY A 25 3.55 -8.39 9.11
CA GLY A 25 2.86 -7.98 7.89
C GLY A 25 3.79 -7.41 6.82
N LEU A 26 3.41 -6.30 6.19
CA LEU A 26 4.18 -5.65 5.14
C LEU A 26 4.79 -4.34 5.65
N ALA A 27 6.08 -4.34 5.95
CA ALA A 27 6.79 -3.13 6.33
C ALA A 27 6.95 -2.21 5.12
N CYS A 28 6.35 -1.02 5.18
CA CYS A 28 6.32 -0.04 4.10
C CYS A 28 7.07 1.23 4.49
N SER A 29 7.83 1.79 3.54
CA SER A 29 8.50 3.08 3.65
C SER A 29 8.21 3.92 2.42
N PHE A 30 7.64 5.10 2.62
CA PHE A 30 7.31 6.05 1.57
C PHE A 30 8.44 7.07 1.47
N VAL A 31 9.01 7.20 0.28
CA VAL A 31 10.23 7.99 0.04
C VAL A 31 9.94 9.11 -0.94
N ASN A 32 10.52 10.27 -0.70
CA ASN A 32 10.52 11.41 -1.61
C ASN A 32 11.95 11.96 -1.75
N GLY A 33 12.52 11.92 -2.94
CA GLY A 33 13.87 12.45 -3.20
C GLY A 33 14.96 11.83 -2.32
N GLY A 34 14.84 10.55 -1.95
CA GLY A 34 15.78 9.83 -1.08
C GLY A 34 15.50 9.95 0.42
N LEU A 35 14.50 10.73 0.85
CA LEU A 35 14.11 10.88 2.26
C LEU A 35 12.85 10.08 2.57
N VAL A 36 12.84 9.34 3.67
CA VAL A 36 11.65 8.65 4.18
C VAL A 36 10.69 9.68 4.78
N VAL A 37 9.49 9.81 4.20
CA VAL A 37 8.46 10.77 4.65
C VAL A 37 7.40 10.13 5.56
N ASP A 38 7.15 8.83 5.41
CA ASP A 38 6.36 8.04 6.36
C ASP A 38 6.83 6.58 6.30
N SER A 39 6.72 5.86 7.42
CA SER A 39 6.99 4.43 7.49
C SER A 39 6.10 3.75 8.52
N PHE A 40 5.58 2.58 8.15
CA PHE A 40 4.76 1.75 9.02
C PHE A 40 4.60 0.34 8.48
N VAL A 41 4.23 -0.57 9.38
CA VAL A 41 3.87 -1.94 9.04
C VAL A 41 2.38 -2.00 8.76
N ILE A 42 2.02 -2.53 7.59
CA ILE A 42 0.65 -2.86 7.23
C ILE A 42 0.37 -4.27 7.74
N GLN A 43 -0.55 -4.38 8.69
CA GLN A 43 -0.92 -5.64 9.34
C GLN A 43 -2.09 -6.32 8.66
N ASP A 44 -2.96 -5.55 7.98
CA ASP A 44 -4.07 -6.10 7.23
C ASP A 44 -3.56 -6.88 6.01
N GLU A 45 -3.75 -8.20 6.03
CA GLU A 45 -3.27 -9.12 4.99
C GLU A 45 -3.80 -8.76 3.60
N VAL A 46 -5.07 -8.34 3.49
CA VAL A 46 -5.67 -8.00 2.19
C VAL A 46 -5.03 -6.74 1.61
N ILE A 47 -4.74 -5.75 2.46
CA ILE A 47 -4.00 -4.55 2.04
C ILE A 47 -2.57 -4.91 1.66
N ALA A 48 -1.88 -5.69 2.50
CA ALA A 48 -0.50 -6.10 2.30
C ALA A 48 -0.32 -6.86 0.98
N GLU A 49 -1.14 -7.88 0.72
CA GLU A 49 -1.12 -8.65 -0.52
C GLU A 49 -1.41 -7.78 -1.75
N ALA A 50 -2.41 -6.89 -1.64
CA ALA A 50 -2.79 -6.03 -2.75
C ALA A 50 -1.68 -5.04 -3.11
N LEU A 51 -0.96 -4.49 -2.13
CA LEU A 51 0.20 -3.61 -2.34
C LEU A 51 1.41 -4.36 -2.86
N ALA A 52 1.72 -5.53 -2.32
CA ALA A 52 2.88 -6.33 -2.73
C ALA A 52 2.81 -6.72 -4.22
N LYS A 53 1.60 -6.84 -4.77
CA LYS A 53 1.35 -7.08 -6.21
C LYS A 53 1.57 -5.86 -7.11
N LYS A 54 1.72 -4.65 -6.55
CA LYS A 54 1.92 -3.42 -7.34
C LYS A 54 3.38 -3.17 -7.68
N GLY A 55 4.32 -3.72 -6.92
CA GLY A 55 5.74 -3.48 -7.12
C GLY A 55 6.50 -4.67 -7.68
N THR A 56 7.78 -4.47 -7.90
CA THR A 56 8.72 -5.52 -8.27
C THR A 56 9.88 -5.48 -7.28
N ASN A 57 10.25 -6.64 -6.73
CA ASN A 57 11.35 -6.77 -5.77
C ASN A 57 11.28 -5.80 -4.57
N GLY A 58 10.08 -5.51 -4.06
CA GLY A 58 9.94 -4.63 -2.90
C GLY A 58 9.93 -3.13 -3.23
N VAL A 59 9.85 -2.75 -4.51
CA VAL A 59 9.87 -1.36 -4.95
C VAL A 59 8.67 -1.05 -5.84
N VAL A 60 8.01 0.07 -5.55
CA VAL A 60 7.02 0.72 -6.41
C VAL A 60 7.52 2.13 -6.71
N GLU A 61 7.93 2.39 -7.94
CA GLU A 61 8.47 3.68 -8.37
C GLU A 61 7.99 4.06 -9.79
N GLY A 62 8.34 5.26 -10.24
CA GLY A 62 8.09 5.72 -11.60
C GLY A 62 6.61 5.67 -12.01
N SER A 63 6.34 5.12 -13.21
CA SER A 63 4.99 5.01 -13.76
C SER A 63 4.06 4.16 -12.90
N THR A 64 4.59 3.08 -12.31
CA THR A 64 3.85 2.17 -11.44
C THR A 64 3.40 2.87 -10.15
N PHE A 65 4.28 3.67 -9.55
CA PHE A 65 3.92 4.50 -8.39
C PHE A 65 2.87 5.55 -8.76
N ASN A 66 3.07 6.25 -9.87
CA ASN A 66 2.11 7.25 -10.34
C ASN A 66 0.73 6.63 -10.58
N MET A 67 0.67 5.42 -11.17
CA MET A 67 -0.58 4.70 -11.37
C MET A 67 -1.24 4.31 -10.05
N LEU A 68 -0.48 3.79 -9.08
CA LEU A 68 -1.00 3.47 -7.75
C LEU A 68 -1.59 4.71 -7.05
N ARG A 69 -0.87 5.83 -7.11
CA ARG A 69 -1.29 7.09 -6.52
C ARG A 69 -2.55 7.66 -7.19
N SER A 70 -2.59 7.70 -8.52
CA SER A 70 -3.73 8.24 -9.27
C SER A 70 -4.97 7.36 -9.20
N ASN A 71 -4.82 6.04 -9.10
CA ASN A 71 -5.92 5.09 -9.02
C ASN A 71 -6.14 4.56 -7.59
N TYR A 72 -5.75 5.33 -6.58
CA TYR A 72 -5.80 4.88 -5.20
C TYR A 72 -7.23 4.59 -4.72
N ASP A 73 -8.22 5.36 -5.18
CA ASP A 73 -9.63 5.11 -4.83
C ASP A 73 -10.10 3.74 -5.32
N TRP A 74 -9.70 3.35 -6.53
CA TRP A 74 -9.99 2.02 -7.07
C TRP A 74 -9.28 0.91 -6.29
N PHE A 75 -8.02 1.14 -5.90
CA PHE A 75 -7.28 0.23 -5.03
C PHE A 75 -8.00 0.05 -3.68
N SER A 76 -8.40 1.15 -3.06
CA SER A 76 -9.12 1.20 -1.78
C SER A 76 -10.47 0.47 -1.87
N LEU A 77 -11.23 0.69 -2.95
CA LEU A 77 -12.48 -0.02 -3.19
C LEU A 77 -12.27 -1.52 -3.35
N HIS A 78 -11.28 -1.95 -4.15
CA HIS A 78 -10.97 -3.36 -4.36
C HIS A 78 -10.68 -4.08 -3.02
N VAL A 79 -9.84 -3.49 -2.17
CA VAL A 79 -9.54 -4.02 -0.83
C VAL A 79 -10.81 -4.12 0.01
N LYS A 80 -11.62 -3.04 0.08
CA LYS A 80 -12.85 -3.02 0.89
C LYS A 80 -13.84 -4.09 0.44
N SER A 81 -14.06 -4.23 -0.86
CA SER A 81 -14.94 -5.24 -1.44
C SER A 81 -14.46 -6.66 -1.14
N LYS A 82 -13.16 -6.92 -1.27
CA LYS A 82 -12.55 -8.22 -0.94
C LYS A 82 -12.74 -8.58 0.53
N LYS A 83 -12.47 -7.64 1.44
CA LYS A 83 -12.69 -7.83 2.87
C LYS A 83 -14.15 -8.12 3.22
N LEU A 84 -15.09 -7.38 2.63
CA LEU A 84 -16.52 -7.61 2.83
C LEU A 84 -16.92 -9.01 2.37
N TYR A 85 -16.47 -9.41 1.18
CA TYR A 85 -16.73 -10.74 0.64
C TYR A 85 -16.18 -11.86 1.54
N ASP A 86 -14.96 -11.73 2.03
CA ASP A 86 -14.35 -12.71 2.93
C ASP A 86 -15.05 -12.75 4.30
N THR A 87 -15.69 -11.66 4.71
CA THR A 87 -16.53 -11.62 5.93
C THR A 87 -17.85 -12.34 5.72
N LEU A 88 -18.51 -12.11 4.57
CA LEU A 88 -19.80 -12.74 4.24
C LEU A 88 -19.71 -14.23 3.91
N LYS A 89 -18.50 -14.73 3.61
CA LYS A 89 -18.23 -16.15 3.38
C LYS A 89 -18.10 -16.98 4.66
N LYS A 90 -17.87 -16.33 5.80
CA LYS A 90 -17.80 -16.97 7.12
C LYS A 90 -19.20 -17.10 7.70
#